data_AF-A0A7S3P6Q1-F1
#
_entry.id   AF-A0A7S3P6Q1-F1
#
_cell.length_a   1.000
_cell.length_b   1.000
_cell.length_c   1.000
_cell.angle_alpha   90.00
_cell.angle_beta   90.00
_cell.angle_gamma   90.00
#
_symmetry.space_group_name_H-M   'P 1'
#
loop_
_entity.id
_entity.type
_entity.pdbx_description
1 polymer ?
#
loop_
_entity_poly.entity_id
_entity_poly.type
_entity_poly.pdbx_seq_one_letter_code
_entity_poly.pdbx_strand_id
1 'polypeptide(L)'
;TTRTSTIPYHSKAFHFSSTLRSLSSFCIKKTCVQYMSSSSSTKPPMPSTPFKMSTKGPLGEWQPLYDTTYTILMQTVNLPHLCVLTFLGILYYATTGVLVLNPLMPLVSVFLMARVPFVGFCMSMSLHRYFAHGAFKTSRPVQFALAFLGSMALQGGILWWASKHNRHHKHCDEAKDPHSPTQKGTMYAWLGWLYYETHHDWQFVNKRLLTPELLVMNILFFFPNLCVTWGLSRCIGNEWALFLCWVPGLFGALATTHFNVEYHPPIDNRKPGQCVGVNRASGDKGIGPIRLEWLACYCPWMFQPLVGEAFHHDHHNYPRRANRPGYDMPYFLVLQPLEKLGVVWDLQQPLDKFPV
;
A
#
# COMPACT_ATOMS: atom_id res chain seq x y z
N THR A 1 18.01 0.15 71.52
CA THR A 1 19.11 0.01 70.54
C THR A 1 18.50 -0.26 69.17
N THR A 2 18.16 0.80 68.46
CA THR A 2 17.56 0.78 67.13
C THR A 2 18.42 1.66 66.23
N ARG A 3 19.26 1.04 65.39
CA ARG A 3 20.13 1.73 64.43
C ARG A 3 19.34 2.00 63.15
N THR A 4 19.07 3.27 62.91
CA THR A 4 18.70 3.83 61.60
C THR A 4 19.94 3.87 60.70
N SER A 5 19.94 3.17 59.58
CA SER A 5 20.93 3.34 58.50
C SER A 5 20.26 3.97 57.28
N THR A 6 20.60 5.24 57.04
CA THR A 6 20.36 5.99 55.81
C THR A 6 21.22 5.42 54.66
N ILE A 7 20.61 5.12 53.52
CA ILE A 7 21.30 4.79 52.26
C ILE A 7 21.30 6.05 51.36
N PRO A 8 22.44 6.48 50.80
CA PRO A 8 22.51 7.66 49.95
C PRO A 8 22.13 7.36 48.48
N TYR A 9 21.47 8.34 47.87
CA TYR A 9 21.19 8.44 46.43
C TYR A 9 22.51 8.63 45.65
N HIS A 10 22.83 7.74 44.72
CA HIS A 10 23.86 7.97 43.70
C HIS A 10 23.19 8.12 42.32
N SER A 11 23.22 9.35 41.79
CA SER A 11 22.92 9.62 40.39
C SER A 11 24.04 9.10 39.50
N LYS A 12 23.75 8.14 38.63
CA LYS A 12 24.61 7.83 37.47
C LYS A 12 23.89 8.30 36.21
N ALA A 13 24.29 9.47 35.72
CA ALA A 13 24.01 9.89 34.37
C ALA A 13 24.80 8.97 33.41
N PHE A 14 24.09 8.13 32.65
CA PHE A 14 24.69 7.34 31.58
C PHE A 14 24.66 8.15 30.28
N HIS A 15 25.84 8.55 29.81
CA HIS A 15 26.02 9.15 28.49
C HIS A 15 25.66 8.15 27.38
N PHE A 16 24.58 8.43 26.65
CA PHE A 16 24.01 7.58 25.60
C PHE A 16 24.22 8.21 24.19
N SER A 17 25.44 8.60 23.82
CA SER A 17 25.67 9.29 22.53
C SER A 17 26.74 8.70 21.61
N SER A 18 27.54 7.72 22.03
CA SER A 18 28.62 7.17 21.20
C SER A 18 28.34 5.78 20.61
N THR A 19 27.45 4.98 21.20
CA THR A 19 27.23 3.58 20.78
C THR A 19 26.32 3.43 19.55
N LEU A 20 25.47 4.42 19.24
CA LEU A 20 24.52 4.35 18.13
C LEU A 20 25.11 4.67 16.74
N ARG A 21 26.31 5.26 16.65
CA ARG A 21 26.96 5.56 15.35
C ARG A 21 27.79 4.40 14.78
N SER A 22 28.13 3.40 15.59
CA SER A 22 28.96 2.26 15.16
C SER A 22 28.12 1.10 14.59
N LEU A 23 26.90 0.90 15.09
CA LEU A 23 26.05 -0.23 14.70
C LEU A 23 25.37 -0.06 13.33
N SER A 24 25.24 1.16 12.80
CA SER A 24 24.61 1.41 11.50
C SER A 24 25.51 1.09 10.29
N SER A 25 26.82 0.92 10.48
CA SER A 25 27.76 0.76 9.36
C SER A 25 28.41 -0.62 9.25
N PHE A 26 28.29 -1.48 10.25
CA PHE A 26 29.08 -2.72 10.30
C PHE A 26 28.32 -4.01 9.91
N CYS A 27 26.98 -4.03 9.90
CA CYS A 27 26.24 -5.30 9.75
C CYS A 27 25.64 -5.57 8.34
N ILE A 28 25.54 -4.58 7.45
CA ILE A 28 24.81 -4.76 6.17
C ILE A 28 25.72 -5.12 4.98
N LYS A 29 27.01 -4.80 5.00
CA LYS A 29 27.86 -4.92 3.80
C LYS A 29 28.55 -6.27 3.56
N LYS A 30 28.77 -7.12 4.57
CA LYS A 30 29.61 -8.32 4.39
C LYS A 30 28.85 -9.65 4.28
N THR A 31 27.71 -9.80 4.95
CA THR A 31 27.07 -11.12 5.05
C THR A 31 26.24 -11.52 3.83
N CYS A 32 25.75 -10.56 3.04
CA CYS A 32 25.00 -10.86 1.80
C CYS A 32 25.88 -11.15 0.57
N VAL A 33 27.19 -10.90 0.63
CA VAL A 33 28.08 -11.03 -0.54
C VAL A 33 28.51 -12.48 -0.79
N GLN A 34 28.52 -13.33 0.25
CA GLN A 34 29.05 -14.69 0.13
C GLN A 34 28.04 -15.75 -0.34
N TYR A 35 26.73 -15.47 -0.28
CA TYR A 35 25.70 -16.44 -0.70
C TYR A 35 25.27 -16.31 -2.17
N MET A 36 25.84 -15.37 -2.92
CA MET A 36 25.49 -15.09 -4.33
C MET A 36 26.57 -15.53 -5.34
N SER A 37 27.61 -16.27 -4.94
CA SER A 37 28.70 -16.68 -5.84
C SER A 37 28.54 -18.05 -6.48
N SER A 38 27.39 -18.72 -6.34
CA SER A 38 27.17 -20.05 -6.93
C SER A 38 25.79 -20.20 -7.59
N SER A 39 25.47 -19.33 -8.56
CA SER A 39 24.56 -19.70 -9.65
C SER A 39 24.86 -18.85 -10.88
N SER A 40 25.02 -19.53 -12.01
CA SER A 40 25.36 -18.96 -13.30
C SER A 40 24.26 -18.07 -13.87
N SER A 41 24.70 -16.91 -14.40
CA SER A 41 24.08 -16.07 -15.44
C SER A 41 22.61 -15.64 -15.27
N THR A 42 22.42 -14.50 -14.62
CA THR A 42 21.94 -13.23 -15.23
C THR A 42 21.54 -12.30 -14.08
N LYS A 43 22.37 -11.30 -13.76
CA LYS A 43 21.94 -10.22 -12.86
C LYS A 43 20.80 -9.47 -13.57
N PRO A 44 19.65 -9.22 -12.94
CA PRO A 44 18.66 -8.31 -13.51
C PRO A 44 19.35 -6.96 -13.73
N PRO A 45 19.18 -6.32 -14.90
CA PRO A 45 19.82 -5.03 -15.15
C PRO A 45 19.29 -4.03 -14.13
N MET A 46 20.18 -3.47 -13.30
CA MET A 46 19.85 -2.24 -12.60
C MET A 46 19.55 -1.18 -13.67
N PRO A 47 18.46 -0.41 -13.55
CA PRO A 47 18.10 0.59 -14.54
C PRO A 47 19.28 1.54 -14.77
N SER A 48 19.83 1.52 -15.98
CA SER A 48 21.09 2.16 -16.36
C SER A 48 20.97 3.66 -16.66
N THR A 49 19.87 4.30 -16.24
CA THR A 49 19.70 5.74 -16.34
C THR A 49 19.07 6.29 -15.06
N PRO A 50 19.71 7.23 -14.36
CA PRO A 50 19.03 7.97 -13.31
C PRO A 50 17.87 8.71 -13.97
N PHE A 51 16.66 8.45 -13.48
CA PHE A 51 15.46 9.14 -13.88
C PHE A 51 15.71 10.65 -13.78
N LYS A 52 15.60 11.38 -14.90
CA LYS A 52 15.56 12.86 -14.86
C LYS A 52 14.28 13.25 -14.14
N MET A 53 14.39 13.54 -12.84
CA MET A 53 13.28 14.09 -12.06
C MET A 53 12.71 15.31 -12.77
N SER A 54 11.38 15.38 -12.86
CA SER A 54 10.68 16.62 -13.21
C SER A 54 11.19 17.72 -12.29
N THR A 55 11.69 18.81 -12.86
CA THR A 55 12.13 20.00 -12.10
C THR A 55 10.97 20.81 -11.56
N LYS A 56 9.72 20.43 -11.90
CA LYS A 56 8.50 21.08 -11.41
C LYS A 56 7.89 20.20 -10.32
N GLY A 57 8.00 20.66 -9.08
CA GLY A 57 7.32 20.08 -7.93
C GLY A 57 5.87 20.53 -7.83
N PRO A 58 5.17 20.21 -6.73
CA PRO A 58 3.72 20.36 -6.63
C PRO A 58 3.22 21.81 -6.68
N LEU A 59 4.11 22.79 -6.45
CA LEU A 59 3.79 24.22 -6.45
C LEU A 59 4.43 24.98 -7.62
N GLY A 60 4.85 24.28 -8.67
CA GLY A 60 5.51 24.88 -9.84
C GLY A 60 7.03 24.96 -9.74
N GLU A 61 7.59 24.79 -8.54
CA GLU A 61 9.03 24.69 -8.26
C GLU A 61 9.34 23.37 -7.57
N TRP A 62 10.57 22.89 -7.70
CA TRP A 62 11.03 21.67 -7.01
C TRP A 62 11.09 21.90 -5.50
N GLN A 63 10.53 20.97 -4.71
CA GLN A 63 10.40 21.06 -3.26
C GLN A 63 11.27 19.97 -2.58
N PRO A 64 12.61 20.16 -2.49
CA PRO A 64 13.54 19.13 -2.05
C PRO A 64 13.24 18.59 -0.65
N LEU A 65 12.87 19.47 0.28
CA LEU A 65 12.62 19.08 1.65
C LEU A 65 11.38 18.19 1.76
N TYR A 66 10.31 18.53 1.04
CA TYR A 66 9.07 17.73 1.01
C TYR A 66 9.35 16.33 0.46
N ASP A 67 9.97 16.26 -0.73
CA ASP A 67 10.25 14.98 -1.40
C ASP A 67 11.20 14.12 -0.56
N THR A 68 12.26 14.73 -0.01
CA THR A 68 13.22 14.01 0.85
C THR A 68 12.56 13.50 2.12
N THR A 69 11.72 14.31 2.77
CA THR A 69 10.98 13.91 3.98
C THR A 69 10.05 12.74 3.68
N TYR A 70 9.28 12.82 2.59
CA TYR A 70 8.41 11.72 2.17
C TYR A 70 9.22 10.47 1.85
N THR A 71 10.31 10.57 1.10
CA THR A 71 11.17 9.44 0.76
C THR A 71 11.71 8.75 2.01
N ILE A 72 12.21 9.50 3.00
CA ILE A 72 12.69 8.95 4.28
C ILE A 72 11.54 8.22 5.01
N LEU A 73 10.36 8.84 5.09
CA LEU A 73 9.20 8.22 5.75
C LEU A 73 8.71 6.96 5.01
N MET A 74 8.66 6.98 3.68
CA MET A 74 8.30 5.81 2.89
C MET A 74 9.33 4.68 3.04
N GLN A 75 10.63 5.00 3.08
CA GLN A 75 11.67 4.00 3.31
C GLN A 75 11.67 3.42 4.73
N THR A 76 11.07 4.11 5.71
CA THR A 76 11.04 3.68 7.11
C THR A 76 9.71 3.04 7.53
N VAL A 77 8.59 3.44 6.92
CA VAL A 77 7.23 3.04 7.32
C VAL A 77 6.44 2.40 6.16
N ASN A 78 7.11 1.81 5.17
CA ASN A 78 6.41 1.06 4.10
C ASN A 78 5.93 -0.33 4.55
N LEU A 79 5.11 -0.93 3.68
CA LEU A 79 4.49 -2.23 3.89
C LEU A 79 5.48 -3.34 4.30
N PRO A 80 6.65 -3.56 3.64
CA PRO A 80 7.63 -4.53 4.11
C PRO A 80 8.09 -4.35 5.57
N HIS A 81 8.40 -3.12 6.00
CA HIS A 81 8.80 -2.87 7.39
C HIS A 81 7.65 -3.13 8.36
N LEU A 82 6.43 -2.73 8.00
CA LEU A 82 5.23 -2.98 8.80
C LEU A 82 4.94 -4.48 8.94
N CYS A 83 5.18 -5.28 7.90
CA CYS A 83 5.11 -6.75 7.97
C CYS A 83 6.13 -7.32 8.97
N VAL A 84 7.38 -6.85 8.93
CA VAL A 84 8.42 -7.28 9.87
C VAL A 84 8.05 -6.90 11.31
N LEU A 85 7.63 -5.66 11.55
CA LEU A 85 7.22 -5.20 12.87
C LEU A 85 6.02 -5.98 13.41
N THR A 86 5.04 -6.28 12.56
CA THR A 86 3.87 -7.09 12.94
C THR A 86 4.27 -8.52 13.26
N PHE A 87 5.17 -9.11 12.47
CA PHE A 87 5.70 -10.46 12.75
C PHE A 87 6.43 -10.52 14.10
N LEU A 88 7.27 -9.51 14.40
CA LEU A 88 7.93 -9.42 15.71
C LEU A 88 6.92 -9.24 16.85
N GLY A 89 5.86 -8.46 16.64
CA GLY A 89 4.76 -8.33 17.59
C GLY A 89 4.03 -9.65 17.85
N ILE A 90 3.72 -10.41 16.79
CA ILE A 90 3.11 -11.74 16.91
C ILE A 90 4.01 -12.66 17.72
N LEU A 91 5.31 -12.70 17.40
CA LEU A 91 6.29 -13.52 18.11
C LEU A 91 6.37 -13.15 19.60
N TYR A 92 6.38 -11.85 19.92
CA TYR A 92 6.37 -11.37 21.30
C TYR A 92 5.12 -11.82 22.08
N TYR A 93 3.93 -11.73 21.49
CA TYR A 93 2.71 -12.19 22.15
C TYR A 93 2.59 -13.71 22.21
N ALA A 94 3.23 -14.43 21.28
CA ALA A 94 3.33 -15.88 21.31
C ALA A 94 4.19 -16.35 22.48
N THR A 95 5.34 -15.71 22.72
CA THR A 95 6.28 -16.12 23.78
C THR A 95 5.82 -15.72 25.19
N THR A 96 4.96 -14.71 25.32
CA THR A 96 4.40 -14.26 26.61
C THR A 96 3.16 -15.04 27.04
N GLY A 97 2.66 -15.98 26.23
CA GLY A 97 1.47 -16.77 26.55
C GLY A 97 0.15 -15.99 26.45
N VAL A 98 0.17 -14.75 25.95
CA VAL A 98 -1.04 -13.97 25.70
C VAL A 98 -1.87 -14.55 24.55
N LEU A 99 -1.20 -15.27 23.63
CA LEU A 99 -1.82 -16.02 22.54
C LEU A 99 -2.44 -17.38 22.95
N VAL A 100 -2.51 -17.70 24.25
CA VAL A 100 -3.31 -18.85 24.71
C VAL A 100 -4.75 -18.65 24.25
N LEU A 101 -5.33 -19.69 23.64
CA LEU A 101 -6.67 -19.75 23.03
C LEU A 101 -7.72 -19.00 23.88
N ASN A 102 -7.82 -17.70 23.66
CA ASN A 102 -8.78 -16.85 24.34
C ASN A 102 -10.16 -17.16 23.74
N PRO A 103 -11.23 -17.29 24.53
CA PRO A 103 -12.59 -17.45 23.98
C PRO A 103 -13.00 -16.34 23.01
N LEU A 104 -12.30 -15.20 22.98
CA LEU A 104 -12.47 -14.10 22.01
C LEU A 104 -11.75 -14.33 20.67
N MET A 105 -10.98 -15.40 20.48
CA MET A 105 -10.31 -15.72 19.21
C MET A 105 -11.23 -15.77 17.98
N PRO A 106 -12.51 -16.22 18.06
CA PRO A 106 -13.44 -16.11 16.95
C PRO A 106 -13.66 -14.66 16.47
N LEU A 107 -13.50 -13.65 17.33
CA LEU A 107 -13.54 -12.24 16.91
C LEU A 107 -12.39 -11.90 15.96
N VAL A 108 -11.20 -12.51 16.12
CA VAL A 108 -10.09 -12.31 15.19
C VAL A 108 -10.49 -12.75 13.78
N SER A 109 -11.17 -13.89 13.64
CA SER A 109 -11.68 -14.36 12.36
C SER A 109 -12.73 -13.42 11.76
N VAL A 110 -13.67 -12.91 12.57
CA VAL A 110 -14.68 -11.94 12.12
C VAL A 110 -14.02 -10.63 11.66
N PHE A 111 -13.07 -10.11 12.43
CA PHE A 111 -12.34 -8.90 12.06
C PHE A 111 -11.42 -9.11 10.87
N LEU A 112 -10.82 -10.30 10.68
CA LEU A 112 -10.13 -10.66 9.45
C LEU A 112 -11.06 -10.57 8.25
N MET A 113 -12.26 -11.16 8.35
CA MET A 113 -13.27 -11.11 7.29
C MET A 113 -13.79 -9.70 7.01
N ALA A 114 -13.74 -8.77 7.97
CA ALA A 114 -14.19 -7.38 7.80
C ALA A 114 -13.07 -6.41 7.37
N ARG A 115 -11.89 -6.51 7.99
CA ARG A 115 -10.80 -5.54 7.83
C ARG A 115 -10.02 -5.76 6.53
N VAL A 116 -9.87 -7.00 6.07
CA VAL A 116 -9.25 -7.31 4.76
C VAL A 116 -10.02 -6.65 3.60
N PRO A 117 -11.34 -6.86 3.42
CA PRO A 117 -12.10 -6.16 2.38
C PRO A 117 -12.18 -4.65 2.62
N PHE A 118 -12.20 -4.19 3.87
CA PHE A 118 -12.12 -2.75 4.15
C PHE A 118 -10.86 -2.09 3.57
N VAL A 119 -9.69 -2.72 3.72
CA VAL A 119 -8.44 -2.23 3.11
C VAL A 119 -8.54 -2.21 1.58
N GLY A 120 -9.15 -3.23 0.99
CA GLY A 120 -9.44 -3.27 -0.45
C GLY A 120 -10.37 -2.14 -0.90
N PHE A 121 -11.41 -1.82 -0.12
CA PHE A 121 -12.30 -0.68 -0.38
C PHE A 121 -11.54 0.65 -0.28
N CYS A 122 -10.69 0.81 0.73
CA CYS A 122 -9.86 2.00 0.89
C CYS A 122 -8.96 2.23 -0.34
N MET A 123 -8.32 1.16 -0.83
CA MET A 123 -7.51 1.20 -2.05
C MET A 123 -8.38 1.51 -3.27
N SER A 124 -9.41 0.71 -3.54
CA SER A 124 -10.23 0.83 -4.75
C SER A 124 -10.94 2.19 -4.85
N MET A 125 -11.57 2.64 -3.77
CA MET A 125 -12.36 3.88 -3.79
C MET A 125 -11.50 5.12 -3.76
N SER A 126 -10.52 5.14 -2.85
CA SER A 126 -9.80 6.37 -2.55
C SER A 126 -8.54 6.46 -3.41
N LEU A 127 -7.59 5.54 -3.23
CA LEU A 127 -6.32 5.57 -3.95
C LEU A 127 -6.56 5.45 -5.46
N HIS A 128 -7.36 4.48 -5.86
CA HIS A 128 -7.52 4.09 -7.24
C HIS A 128 -8.54 4.96 -8.00
N ARG A 129 -9.82 4.92 -7.63
CA ARG A 129 -10.88 5.66 -8.35
C ARG A 129 -10.77 7.17 -8.17
N TYR A 130 -10.55 7.66 -6.95
CA TYR A 130 -10.55 9.10 -6.70
C TYR A 130 -9.21 9.77 -7.00
N PHE A 131 -8.13 9.37 -6.31
CA PHE A 131 -6.84 10.07 -6.38
C PHE A 131 -6.06 9.81 -7.67
N ALA A 132 -6.02 8.57 -8.16
CA ALA A 132 -5.35 8.29 -9.45
C ALA A 132 -6.20 8.74 -10.64
N HIS A 133 -7.46 8.30 -10.71
CA HIS A 133 -8.25 8.44 -11.95
C HIS A 133 -9.32 9.53 -11.94
N GLY A 134 -9.67 10.07 -10.78
CA GLY A 134 -10.72 11.09 -10.69
C GLY A 134 -12.05 10.66 -11.28
N ALA A 135 -12.49 9.45 -10.89
CA ALA A 135 -13.73 8.82 -11.32
C ALA A 135 -15.00 9.54 -10.85
N PHE A 136 -14.89 10.43 -9.88
CA PHE A 136 -16.00 11.27 -9.39
C PHE A 136 -15.44 12.58 -8.81
N LYS A 137 -16.35 13.51 -8.51
CA LYS A 137 -16.07 14.76 -7.81
C LYS A 137 -16.71 14.74 -6.42
N THR A 138 -16.16 15.52 -5.51
CA THR A 138 -16.70 15.68 -4.16
C THR A 138 -16.22 17.00 -3.55
N SER A 139 -16.72 17.34 -2.36
CA SER A 139 -16.34 18.54 -1.61
C SER A 139 -14.96 18.40 -0.95
N ARG A 140 -14.33 19.52 -0.56
CA ARG A 140 -13.02 19.51 0.12
C ARG A 140 -12.98 18.67 1.41
N PRO A 141 -13.98 18.75 2.33
CA PRO A 141 -13.99 17.91 3.53
C PRO A 141 -14.06 16.41 3.20
N VAL A 142 -14.89 16.03 2.23
CA VAL A 142 -15.01 14.63 1.81
C VAL A 142 -13.75 14.17 1.08
N GLN A 143 -13.12 15.03 0.28
CA GLN A 143 -11.82 14.76 -0.32
C GLN A 143 -10.75 14.48 0.75
N PHE A 144 -10.73 15.23 1.85
CA PHE A 144 -9.83 14.96 2.97
C PHE A 144 -10.19 13.65 3.69
N ALA A 145 -11.48 13.35 3.88
CA ALA A 145 -11.92 12.07 4.43
C ALA A 145 -11.48 10.89 3.55
N LEU A 146 -11.61 11.01 2.22
CA LEU A 146 -11.07 10.02 1.27
C LEU A 146 -9.55 9.90 1.37
N ALA A 147 -8.83 10.99 1.64
CA ALA A 147 -7.38 10.93 1.86
C ALA A 147 -7.03 10.08 3.08
N PHE A 148 -7.75 10.32 4.19
CA PHE A 148 -7.62 9.53 5.41
C PHE A 148 -7.97 8.04 5.18
N LEU A 149 -9.07 7.76 4.47
CA LEU A 149 -9.46 6.40 4.10
C LEU A 149 -8.42 5.73 3.19
N GLY A 150 -7.94 6.42 2.15
CA GLY A 150 -6.91 5.89 1.24
C GLY A 150 -5.61 5.54 1.95
N SER A 151 -5.20 6.37 2.92
CA SER A 151 -4.05 6.10 3.80
C SER A 151 -4.26 4.88 4.71
N MET A 152 -5.49 4.47 4.99
CA MET A 152 -5.77 3.20 5.68
C MET A 152 -5.49 1.95 4.83
N ALA A 153 -5.24 2.09 3.52
CA ALA A 153 -4.88 0.97 2.66
C ALA A 153 -3.45 0.44 2.88
N LEU A 154 -2.61 1.13 3.65
CA LEU A 154 -1.22 0.74 3.96
C LEU A 154 -0.30 0.62 2.71
N GLN A 155 -0.57 1.43 1.68
CA GLN A 155 0.19 1.44 0.43
C GLN A 155 0.97 2.76 0.20
N GLY A 156 1.26 3.53 1.24
CA GLY A 156 1.94 4.82 1.14
C GLY A 156 1.00 6.01 0.96
N GLY A 157 1.57 7.17 0.61
CA GLY A 157 0.85 8.42 0.46
C GLY A 157 -0.05 8.48 -0.77
N ILE A 158 -1.20 9.14 -0.64
CA ILE A 158 -2.24 9.23 -1.66
C ILE A 158 -1.76 9.86 -2.99
N LEU A 159 -0.90 10.89 -2.94
CA LEU A 159 -0.40 11.57 -4.12
C LEU A 159 0.75 10.79 -4.75
N TRP A 160 1.60 10.19 -3.92
CA TRP A 160 2.65 9.29 -4.38
C TRP A 160 2.04 8.08 -5.11
N TRP A 161 1.05 7.42 -4.51
CA TRP A 161 0.37 6.27 -5.08
C TRP A 161 -0.29 6.63 -6.41
N ALA A 162 -1.03 7.75 -6.46
CA ALA A 162 -1.62 8.27 -7.69
C ALA A 162 -0.56 8.54 -8.77
N SER A 163 0.59 9.11 -8.41
CA SER A 163 1.68 9.36 -9.37
C SER A 163 2.22 8.07 -9.99
N LYS A 164 2.39 7.02 -9.18
CA LYS A 164 2.90 5.72 -9.62
C LYS A 164 1.88 4.99 -10.46
N HIS A 165 0.63 4.95 -10.01
CA HIS A 165 -0.44 4.31 -10.77
C HIS A 165 -0.67 4.98 -12.13
N ASN A 166 -0.63 6.31 -12.18
CA ASN A 166 -0.77 7.04 -13.44
C ASN A 166 0.44 6.84 -14.36
N ARG A 167 1.66 6.74 -13.80
CA ARG A 167 2.85 6.37 -14.58
C ARG A 167 2.74 4.95 -15.14
N HIS A 168 2.24 4.03 -14.34
CA HIS A 168 1.94 2.68 -14.74
C HIS A 168 0.93 2.66 -15.89
N HIS A 169 -0.21 3.36 -15.79
CA HIS A 169 -1.18 3.47 -16.90
C HIS A 169 -0.54 3.97 -18.21
N LYS A 170 0.37 4.94 -18.12
CA LYS A 170 1.06 5.49 -19.29
C LYS A 170 2.12 4.57 -19.90
N HIS A 171 2.79 3.79 -19.07
CA HIS A 171 3.97 2.99 -19.45
C HIS A 171 3.84 1.53 -19.07
N CYS A 172 2.61 1.03 -19.01
CA CYS A 172 2.31 -0.28 -18.45
C CYS A 172 3.07 -1.37 -19.19
N ASP A 173 3.76 -2.21 -18.43
CA ASP A 173 4.65 -3.26 -18.92
C ASP A 173 5.85 -2.83 -19.77
N GLU A 174 6.08 -1.53 -19.89
CA GLU A 174 7.27 -0.95 -20.49
C GLU A 174 8.34 -0.69 -19.42
N ALA A 175 9.57 -0.40 -19.86
CA ALA A 175 10.69 -0.13 -18.96
C ALA A 175 10.44 0.99 -17.92
N LYS A 176 9.50 1.90 -18.21
CA LYS A 176 9.15 3.04 -17.33
C LYS A 176 8.01 2.73 -16.35
N ASP A 177 7.39 1.56 -16.42
CA ASP A 177 6.42 1.10 -15.44
C ASP A 177 7.10 1.03 -14.04
N PRO A 178 6.56 1.68 -12.99
CA PRO A 178 7.09 1.55 -11.64
C PRO A 178 7.16 0.10 -11.16
N HIS A 179 6.19 -0.74 -11.52
CA HIS A 179 6.01 -2.05 -10.93
C HIS A 179 5.70 -3.11 -12.00
N SER A 180 6.32 -3.02 -13.19
CA SER A 180 6.12 -4.07 -14.19
C SER A 180 6.78 -5.38 -13.73
N PRO A 181 6.01 -6.47 -13.59
CA PRO A 181 6.55 -7.80 -13.29
C PRO A 181 7.41 -8.33 -14.44
N THR A 182 7.15 -7.89 -15.66
CA THR A 182 7.85 -8.23 -16.90
C THR A 182 9.26 -7.70 -16.92
N GLN A 183 9.41 -6.42 -16.58
CA GLN A 183 10.68 -5.70 -16.71
C GLN A 183 11.55 -5.90 -15.48
N LYS A 184 10.94 -6.06 -14.30
CA LYS A 184 11.65 -6.03 -13.01
C LYS A 184 11.48 -7.30 -12.17
N GLY A 185 10.64 -8.24 -12.62
CA GLY A 185 10.36 -9.50 -11.93
C GLY A 185 9.22 -9.41 -10.91
N THR A 186 8.59 -10.56 -10.64
CA THR A 186 7.40 -10.71 -9.80
C THR A 186 7.56 -10.13 -8.39
N MET A 187 8.64 -10.46 -7.69
CA MET A 187 8.86 -9.96 -6.31
C MET A 187 9.03 -8.45 -6.26
N TYR A 188 9.68 -7.88 -7.28
CA TYR A 188 9.83 -6.43 -7.37
C TYR A 188 8.48 -5.76 -7.60
N ALA A 189 7.70 -6.25 -8.57
CA ALA A 189 6.37 -5.73 -8.90
C ALA A 189 5.38 -5.84 -7.74
N TRP A 190 5.47 -6.91 -6.94
CA TRP A 190 4.63 -7.07 -5.76
C TRP A 190 5.04 -6.11 -4.64
N LEU A 191 6.30 -6.15 -4.19
CA LEU A 191 6.74 -5.45 -2.98
C LEU A 191 7.98 -4.58 -3.16
N GLY A 192 8.92 -4.98 -4.03
CA GLY A 192 10.19 -4.26 -4.17
C GLY A 192 10.03 -2.80 -4.59
N TRP A 193 9.08 -2.50 -5.49
CA TRP A 193 8.84 -1.13 -5.95
C TRP A 193 8.49 -0.16 -4.81
N LEU A 194 7.84 -0.63 -3.73
CA LEU A 194 7.52 0.19 -2.55
C LEU A 194 8.78 0.74 -1.83
N TYR A 195 9.94 0.12 -2.05
CA TYR A 195 11.22 0.54 -1.49
C TYR A 195 12.06 1.38 -2.46
N TYR A 196 11.98 1.07 -3.75
CA TYR A 196 12.84 1.69 -4.77
C TYR A 196 12.18 2.88 -5.50
N GLU A 197 10.85 2.94 -5.55
CA GLU A 197 10.10 3.97 -6.26
C GLU A 197 9.58 5.05 -5.29
N THR A 198 10.37 5.50 -4.33
CA THR A 198 9.92 6.34 -3.21
C THR A 198 9.80 7.83 -3.54
N HIS A 199 10.27 8.26 -4.71
CA HIS A 199 10.11 9.62 -5.21
C HIS A 199 8.76 9.80 -5.92
N HIS A 200 8.16 10.97 -5.76
CA HIS A 200 6.96 11.35 -6.50
C HIS A 200 7.26 11.63 -7.97
N ASP A 201 6.38 11.14 -8.84
CA ASP A 201 6.38 11.52 -10.24
C ASP A 201 5.35 12.65 -10.46
N TRP A 202 5.68 13.87 -10.01
CA TRP A 202 4.75 15.01 -9.97
C TRP A 202 4.05 15.32 -11.30
N GLN A 203 4.70 15.01 -12.44
CA GLN A 203 4.10 15.14 -13.76
C GLN A 203 2.87 14.24 -14.02
N PHE A 204 2.68 13.20 -13.20
CA PHE A 204 1.54 12.28 -13.26
C PHE A 204 0.49 12.56 -12.17
N VAL A 205 0.69 13.58 -11.34
CA VAL A 205 -0.28 13.97 -10.31
C VAL A 205 -1.21 15.04 -10.88
N ASN A 206 -2.52 14.87 -10.68
CA ASN A 206 -3.49 15.89 -11.06
C ASN A 206 -3.32 17.14 -10.18
N LYS A 207 -3.09 18.30 -10.79
CA LYS A 207 -2.88 19.58 -10.11
C LYS A 207 -3.98 19.95 -9.12
N ARG A 208 -5.22 19.51 -9.35
CA ARG A 208 -6.36 19.75 -8.44
C ARG A 208 -6.20 19.12 -7.05
N LEU A 209 -5.29 18.14 -6.92
CA LEU A 209 -5.03 17.41 -5.67
C LEU A 209 -3.89 18.03 -4.85
N LEU A 210 -3.26 19.09 -5.36
CA LEU A 210 -2.09 19.73 -4.74
C LEU A 210 -2.55 20.81 -3.75
N THR A 211 -3.41 20.41 -2.81
CA THR A 211 -3.88 21.27 -1.72
C THR A 211 -3.04 21.03 -0.45
N PRO A 212 -2.89 22.04 0.44
CA PRO A 212 -2.09 21.90 1.65
C PRO A 212 -2.48 20.68 2.51
N GLU A 213 -3.77 20.46 2.71
CA GLU A 213 -4.29 19.35 3.51
C GLU A 213 -3.95 17.97 2.93
N LEU A 214 -3.95 17.83 1.60
CA LEU A 214 -3.59 16.58 0.93
C LEU A 214 -2.08 16.37 0.88
N LEU A 215 -1.29 17.43 0.75
CA LEU A 215 0.17 17.36 0.86
C LEU A 215 0.60 16.89 2.25
N VAL A 216 -0.06 17.39 3.30
CA VAL A 216 0.17 16.96 4.69
C VAL A 216 -0.26 15.49 4.86
N MET A 217 -1.47 15.11 4.44
CA MET A 217 -1.93 13.72 4.54
C MET A 217 -1.04 12.77 3.75
N ASN A 218 -0.51 13.20 2.60
CA ASN A 218 0.42 12.41 1.81
C ASN A 218 1.72 12.13 2.59
N ILE A 219 2.29 13.10 3.31
CA ILE A 219 3.45 12.85 4.19
C ILE A 219 3.07 11.96 5.37
N LEU A 220 1.94 12.25 6.00
CA LEU A 220 1.45 11.55 7.19
C LEU A 220 0.62 10.32 6.84
N PHE A 221 0.93 9.63 5.75
CA PHE A 221 0.12 8.52 5.24
C PHE A 221 -0.05 7.35 6.23
N PHE A 222 0.87 7.22 7.20
CA PHE A 222 0.83 6.21 8.24
C PHE A 222 -0.09 6.61 9.42
N PHE A 223 -0.38 7.91 9.58
CA PHE A 223 -1.07 8.47 10.73
C PHE A 223 -2.49 7.91 10.94
N PRO A 224 -3.33 7.73 9.90
CA PRO A 224 -4.66 7.13 10.07
C PRO A 224 -4.64 5.75 10.74
N ASN A 225 -3.72 4.88 10.33
CA ASN A 225 -3.58 3.56 10.96
C ASN A 225 -3.04 3.65 12.39
N LEU A 226 -2.17 4.62 12.70
CA LEU A 226 -1.72 4.88 14.07
C LEU A 226 -2.88 5.32 14.97
N CYS A 227 -3.78 6.18 14.49
CA CYS A 227 -4.96 6.60 15.26
C CYS A 227 -5.88 5.42 15.59
N VAL A 228 -6.18 4.57 14.60
CA VAL A 228 -7.01 3.36 14.81
C VAL A 228 -6.32 2.41 15.77
N THR A 229 -5.02 2.18 15.59
CA THR A 229 -4.21 1.32 16.48
C THR A 229 -4.24 1.85 17.91
N TRP A 230 -3.98 3.14 18.10
CA TRP A 230 -3.97 3.77 19.41
C TRP A 230 -5.33 3.66 20.09
N GLY A 231 -6.43 3.91 19.36
CA GLY A 231 -7.79 3.75 19.87
C GLY A 231 -8.08 2.32 20.33
N LEU A 232 -7.83 1.32 19.48
CA LEU A 232 -8.01 -0.09 19.83
C LEU A 232 -7.14 -0.49 21.03
N SER A 233 -5.89 -0.06 21.05
CA SER A 233 -4.96 -0.29 22.15
C SER A 233 -5.44 0.29 23.49
N ARG A 234 -6.24 1.36 23.48
CA ARG A 234 -6.82 1.95 24.70
C ARG A 234 -8.13 1.28 25.12
N CYS A 235 -8.91 0.79 24.16
CA CYS A 235 -10.21 0.18 24.46
C CYS A 235 -10.09 -1.29 24.87
N ILE A 236 -9.23 -2.05 24.19
CA ILE A 236 -9.24 -3.52 24.28
C ILE A 236 -7.87 -4.15 24.49
N GLY A 237 -6.76 -3.40 24.34
CA GLY A 237 -5.41 -3.89 24.58
C GLY A 237 -4.52 -3.88 23.33
N ASN A 238 -3.20 -3.91 23.54
CA ASN A 238 -2.21 -3.78 22.46
C ASN A 238 -2.16 -5.03 21.56
N GLU A 239 -2.34 -6.20 22.16
CA GLU A 239 -2.45 -7.48 21.48
C GLU A 239 -3.66 -7.49 20.52
N TRP A 240 -4.79 -6.93 20.93
CA TRP A 240 -5.97 -6.85 20.08
C TRP A 240 -5.83 -5.79 18.99
N ALA A 241 -5.15 -4.68 19.26
CA ALA A 241 -4.80 -3.73 18.19
C ALA A 241 -3.91 -4.41 17.12
N LEU A 242 -2.97 -5.28 17.53
CA LEU A 242 -2.18 -6.09 16.60
C LEU A 242 -3.06 -7.04 15.78
N PHE A 243 -3.87 -7.89 16.44
CA PHE A 243 -4.63 -8.95 15.75
C PHE A 243 -5.88 -8.46 15.00
N LEU A 244 -6.49 -7.34 15.39
CA LEU A 244 -7.72 -6.82 14.76
C LEU A 244 -7.46 -5.70 13.75
N CYS A 245 -6.32 -5.00 13.83
CA CYS A 245 -5.98 -3.93 12.90
C CYS A 245 -4.79 -4.27 12.01
N TRP A 246 -3.63 -4.59 12.59
CA TRP A 246 -2.39 -4.75 11.83
C TRP A 246 -2.33 -6.04 11.04
N VAL A 247 -2.59 -7.19 11.68
CA VAL A 247 -2.57 -8.49 11.00
C VAL A 247 -3.51 -8.48 9.78
N PRO A 248 -4.83 -8.28 9.93
CA PRO A 248 -5.74 -8.24 8.79
C PRO A 248 -5.47 -7.08 7.83
N GLY A 249 -5.02 -5.92 8.34
CA GLY A 249 -4.70 -4.78 7.51
C GLY A 249 -3.56 -5.08 6.53
N LEU A 250 -2.50 -5.73 7.01
CA LEU A 250 -1.36 -6.12 6.19
C LEU A 250 -1.71 -7.24 5.22
N PHE A 251 -2.55 -8.20 5.61
CA PHE A 251 -3.09 -9.19 4.66
C PHE A 251 -3.84 -8.49 3.51
N GLY A 252 -4.72 -7.53 3.81
CA GLY A 252 -5.41 -6.74 2.80
C GLY A 252 -4.47 -5.94 1.90
N ALA A 253 -3.43 -5.33 2.49
CA ALA A 253 -2.44 -4.56 1.75
C ALA A 253 -1.58 -5.45 0.83
N LEU A 254 -1.10 -6.60 1.33
CA LEU A 254 -0.36 -7.59 0.55
C LEU A 254 -1.21 -8.16 -0.59
N ALA A 255 -2.48 -8.46 -0.34
CA ALA A 255 -3.41 -8.97 -1.34
C ALA A 255 -3.68 -7.93 -2.44
N THR A 256 -3.85 -6.66 -2.07
CA THR A 256 -4.13 -5.58 -3.03
C THR A 256 -2.89 -5.13 -3.80
N THR A 257 -1.69 -5.18 -3.23
CA THR A 257 -0.45 -4.92 -4.01
C THR A 257 -0.08 -6.07 -4.94
N HIS A 258 -0.55 -7.29 -4.66
CA HIS A 258 -0.38 -8.44 -5.55
C HIS A 258 -1.06 -8.23 -6.91
N PHE A 259 -2.04 -7.32 -7.00
CA PHE A 259 -2.69 -6.94 -8.26
C PHE A 259 -1.69 -6.48 -9.35
N ASN A 260 -0.56 -5.88 -8.95
CA ASN A 260 0.54 -5.48 -9.85
C ASN A 260 1.21 -6.67 -10.56
N VAL A 261 1.07 -7.88 -10.03
CA VAL A 261 1.55 -9.11 -10.66
C VAL A 261 0.38 -9.80 -11.35
N GLU A 262 -0.72 -9.91 -10.62
CA GLU A 262 -1.81 -10.80 -10.96
C GLU A 262 -2.55 -10.40 -12.24
N TYR A 263 -2.70 -9.10 -12.49
CA TYR A 263 -3.42 -8.59 -13.65
C TYR A 263 -2.54 -8.30 -14.87
N HIS A 264 -1.28 -8.74 -14.82
CA HIS A 264 -0.38 -8.65 -15.94
C HIS A 264 -0.31 -9.97 -16.71
N PRO A 265 -0.34 -9.94 -18.05
CA PRO A 265 -0.29 -11.12 -18.88
C PRO A 265 1.10 -11.77 -18.77
N PRO A 266 1.22 -13.09 -19.01
CA PRO A 266 2.51 -13.76 -19.13
C PRO A 266 3.44 -13.05 -20.13
N ILE A 267 4.76 -13.12 -19.88
CA ILE A 267 5.79 -12.48 -20.70
C ILE A 267 5.64 -12.82 -22.18
N ASP A 268 5.30 -14.07 -22.48
CA ASP A 268 5.26 -14.60 -23.85
C ASP A 268 4.05 -14.12 -24.68
N ASN A 269 3.04 -13.52 -24.04
CA ASN A 269 1.78 -13.12 -24.69
C ASN A 269 1.63 -11.61 -24.92
N ARG A 270 2.71 -10.82 -24.82
CA ARG A 270 2.64 -9.36 -24.91
C ARG A 270 2.95 -8.80 -26.30
N LYS A 271 2.09 -7.88 -26.75
CA LYS A 271 2.37 -6.98 -27.88
C LYS A 271 3.03 -5.69 -27.35
N PRO A 272 4.17 -5.25 -27.92
CA PRO A 272 4.80 -3.98 -27.54
C PRO A 272 3.84 -2.79 -27.69
N GLY A 273 3.81 -1.90 -26.69
CA GLY A 273 3.01 -0.66 -26.72
C GLY A 273 1.52 -0.83 -26.39
N GLN A 274 1.07 -2.03 -26.02
CA GLN A 274 -0.30 -2.26 -25.56
C GLN A 274 -0.28 -2.75 -24.11
N CYS A 275 -0.86 -1.96 -23.19
CA CYS A 275 -1.14 -2.44 -21.86
C CYS A 275 -2.33 -3.39 -21.91
N VAL A 276 -2.06 -4.70 -21.84
CA VAL A 276 -3.11 -5.72 -21.87
C VAL A 276 -3.33 -6.19 -20.44
N GLY A 277 -3.99 -5.38 -19.60
CA GLY A 277 -4.49 -5.86 -18.32
C GLY A 277 -5.35 -7.11 -18.54
N VAL A 278 -5.29 -8.10 -17.64
CA VAL A 278 -6.10 -9.34 -17.74
C VAL A 278 -7.30 -9.31 -16.80
N ASN A 279 -8.44 -9.84 -17.23
CA ASN A 279 -9.66 -9.90 -16.42
C ASN A 279 -9.74 -11.23 -15.66
N ARG A 280 -9.44 -11.21 -14.36
CA ARG A 280 -9.50 -12.44 -13.55
C ARG A 280 -10.91 -13.00 -13.40
N ALA A 281 -11.92 -12.12 -13.30
CA ALA A 281 -13.32 -12.52 -13.27
C ALA A 281 -13.78 -13.22 -14.56
N SER A 282 -13.09 -13.00 -15.68
CA SER A 282 -13.35 -13.65 -16.97
C SER A 282 -12.58 -14.95 -17.18
N GLY A 283 -11.77 -15.38 -16.19
CA GLY A 283 -10.95 -16.59 -16.28
C GLY A 283 -9.58 -16.40 -16.95
N ASP A 284 -9.19 -15.15 -17.25
CA ASP A 284 -7.89 -14.87 -17.86
C ASP A 284 -6.74 -15.23 -16.92
N LYS A 285 -5.66 -15.81 -17.48
CA LYS A 285 -4.46 -16.17 -16.73
C LYS A 285 -3.41 -15.07 -16.82
N GLY A 286 -3.05 -14.47 -15.68
CA GLY A 286 -1.89 -13.57 -15.57
C GLY A 286 -0.59 -14.30 -15.24
N ILE A 287 0.48 -13.55 -14.93
CA ILE A 287 1.77 -14.10 -14.47
C ILE A 287 1.56 -14.78 -13.11
N GLY A 288 1.87 -16.08 -13.03
CA GLY A 288 2.07 -16.82 -11.78
C GLY A 288 3.22 -17.83 -11.94
N PRO A 289 4.04 -18.15 -10.90
CA PRO A 289 3.59 -18.36 -9.52
C PRO A 289 4.53 -17.83 -8.39
N ILE A 290 3.94 -17.29 -7.33
CA ILE A 290 4.40 -17.56 -5.96
C ILE A 290 3.22 -18.29 -5.33
N ARG A 291 3.39 -19.57 -4.99
CA ARG A 291 2.33 -20.34 -4.33
C ARG A 291 2.17 -19.90 -2.86
N LEU A 292 1.74 -18.65 -2.68
CA LEU A 292 1.10 -18.13 -1.47
C LEU A 292 -0.44 -18.24 -1.57
N GLU A 293 -0.94 -19.13 -2.44
CA GLU A 293 -2.36 -19.50 -2.56
C GLU A 293 -2.97 -19.79 -1.17
N TRP A 294 -2.13 -20.26 -0.23
CA TRP A 294 -2.45 -20.55 1.16
C TRP A 294 -2.45 -19.35 2.13
N LEU A 295 -1.69 -18.28 1.88
CA LEU A 295 -1.76 -17.05 2.67
C LEU A 295 -2.86 -16.10 2.16
N ALA A 296 -3.29 -16.28 0.91
CA ALA A 296 -4.50 -15.68 0.34
C ALA A 296 -5.75 -16.59 0.46
N CYS A 297 -5.64 -17.74 1.16
CA CYS A 297 -6.80 -18.53 1.58
C CYS A 297 -7.65 -17.62 2.48
N TYR A 298 -8.75 -17.05 1.98
CA TYR A 298 -9.98 -17.81 1.85
C TYR A 298 -10.83 -17.54 0.61
N CYS A 299 -10.45 -16.69 -0.35
CA CYS A 299 -11.08 -16.65 -1.69
C CYS A 299 -10.51 -15.50 -2.55
N PRO A 300 -9.42 -15.71 -3.31
CA PRO A 300 -8.99 -14.76 -4.34
C PRO A 300 -10.14 -14.45 -5.33
N TRP A 301 -10.97 -15.46 -5.63
CA TRP A 301 -12.17 -15.37 -6.47
C TRP A 301 -13.27 -14.49 -5.90
N MET A 302 -13.35 -14.33 -4.57
CA MET A 302 -14.34 -13.42 -3.96
C MET A 302 -13.73 -12.05 -3.74
N PHE A 303 -12.48 -11.97 -3.31
CA PHE A 303 -11.88 -10.71 -2.89
C PHE A 303 -11.75 -9.69 -4.03
N GLN A 304 -11.26 -10.10 -5.19
CA GLN A 304 -11.03 -9.20 -6.32
C GLN A 304 -12.33 -8.66 -6.93
N PRO A 305 -13.35 -9.51 -7.22
CA PRO A 305 -14.63 -9.00 -7.66
C PRO A 305 -15.27 -8.16 -6.57
N LEU A 306 -15.23 -8.59 -5.30
CA LEU A 306 -15.81 -7.86 -4.17
C LEU A 306 -15.31 -6.41 -4.08
N VAL A 307 -14.05 -6.13 -4.41
CA VAL A 307 -13.51 -4.76 -4.36
C VAL A 307 -13.54 -4.04 -5.72
N GLY A 308 -14.18 -4.61 -6.75
CA GLY A 308 -14.35 -3.98 -8.05
C GLY A 308 -13.06 -3.83 -8.88
N GLU A 309 -12.07 -4.69 -8.65
CA GLU A 309 -10.74 -4.59 -9.29
C GLU A 309 -10.46 -5.73 -10.29
N ALA A 310 -11.37 -6.71 -10.38
CA ALA A 310 -11.16 -7.95 -11.15
C ALA A 310 -11.15 -7.77 -12.68
N PHE A 311 -11.79 -6.71 -13.19
CA PHE A 311 -11.86 -6.41 -14.63
C PHE A 311 -10.77 -5.41 -15.02
N HIS A 312 -9.52 -5.84 -14.91
CA HIS A 312 -8.36 -4.97 -15.07
C HIS A 312 -8.15 -4.51 -16.53
N HIS A 313 -8.54 -5.32 -17.52
CA HIS A 313 -8.51 -4.92 -18.92
C HIS A 313 -9.44 -3.72 -19.18
N ASP A 314 -10.68 -3.82 -18.69
CA ASP A 314 -11.67 -2.75 -18.78
C ASP A 314 -11.17 -1.49 -18.08
N HIS A 315 -10.56 -1.66 -16.91
CA HIS A 315 -9.95 -0.58 -16.16
C HIS A 315 -8.84 0.15 -16.94
N HIS A 316 -7.95 -0.55 -17.66
CA HIS A 316 -6.93 0.10 -18.49
C HIS A 316 -7.51 0.85 -19.70
N ASN A 317 -8.62 0.37 -20.26
CA ASN A 317 -9.30 1.07 -21.35
C ASN A 317 -10.14 2.26 -20.87
N TYR A 318 -10.73 2.14 -19.67
CA TYR A 318 -11.65 3.13 -19.09
C TYR A 318 -11.24 3.49 -17.64
N PRO A 319 -10.05 4.06 -17.43
CA PRO A 319 -9.47 4.24 -16.09
C PRO A 319 -10.32 5.08 -15.15
N ARG A 320 -11.09 6.02 -15.71
CA ARG A 320 -11.95 6.93 -14.97
C ARG A 320 -13.32 6.33 -14.61
N ARG A 321 -13.65 5.12 -15.09
CA ARG A 321 -14.97 4.51 -14.86
C ARG A 321 -15.23 4.32 -13.35
N ALA A 322 -16.34 4.88 -12.87
CA ALA A 322 -16.77 4.83 -11.48
C ALA A 322 -17.45 3.51 -11.11
N ASN A 323 -18.30 2.97 -12.00
CA ASN A 323 -18.93 1.66 -11.86
C ASN A 323 -18.24 0.65 -12.78
N ARG A 324 -17.48 -0.28 -12.23
CA ARG A 324 -16.73 -1.27 -13.01
C ARG A 324 -17.56 -2.53 -13.25
N PRO A 325 -17.24 -3.32 -14.30
CA PRO A 325 -17.98 -4.55 -14.57
C PRO A 325 -17.93 -5.54 -13.40
N GLY A 326 -18.96 -6.39 -13.31
CA GLY A 326 -19.10 -7.41 -12.28
C GLY A 326 -19.63 -6.88 -10.95
N TYR A 327 -19.28 -7.59 -9.87
CA TYR A 327 -19.77 -7.29 -8.51
C TYR A 327 -18.98 -6.13 -7.87
N ASP A 328 -19.05 -4.93 -8.44
CA ASP A 328 -18.39 -3.72 -7.92
C ASP A 328 -19.04 -3.21 -6.62
N MET A 329 -18.78 -3.89 -5.50
CA MET A 329 -19.35 -3.51 -4.21
C MET A 329 -18.92 -2.12 -3.74
N PRO A 330 -17.70 -1.62 -4.01
CA PRO A 330 -17.39 -0.24 -3.66
C PRO A 330 -18.26 0.77 -4.43
N TYR A 331 -18.68 0.46 -5.66
CA TYR A 331 -19.68 1.28 -6.34
C TYR A 331 -21.06 1.14 -5.67
N PHE A 332 -21.58 -0.08 -5.52
CA PHE A 332 -22.96 -0.30 -5.06
C PHE A 332 -23.18 0.04 -3.58
N LEU A 333 -22.22 -0.25 -2.71
CA LEU A 333 -22.34 -0.01 -1.26
C LEU A 333 -21.87 1.38 -0.84
N VAL A 334 -21.04 2.06 -1.64
CA VAL A 334 -20.44 3.34 -1.24
C VAL A 334 -20.71 4.45 -2.25
N LEU A 335 -20.22 4.35 -3.50
CA LEU A 335 -20.38 5.48 -4.44
C LEU A 335 -21.83 5.81 -4.77
N GLN A 336 -22.65 4.80 -5.08
CA GLN A 336 -24.03 5.02 -5.48
C GLN A 336 -24.88 5.62 -4.35
N PRO A 337 -24.81 5.14 -3.09
CA PRO A 337 -25.48 5.82 -1.98
C PRO A 337 -24.97 7.25 -1.77
N LEU A 338 -23.66 7.48 -1.82
CA LEU A 338 -23.09 8.82 -1.65
C LEU A 338 -23.47 9.77 -2.78
N GLU A 339 -23.65 9.27 -4.01
CA GLU A 339 -24.16 10.04 -5.15
C GLU A 339 -25.62 10.44 -4.94
N LYS A 340 -26.47 9.51 -4.52
CA LYS A 340 -27.88 9.77 -4.18
C LYS A 340 -28.03 10.79 -3.04
N LEU A 341 -27.07 10.82 -2.12
CA LEU A 341 -27.02 11.78 -1.02
C LEU A 341 -26.36 13.12 -1.41
N GLY A 342 -25.88 13.28 -2.64
CA GLY A 342 -25.19 14.49 -3.10
C GLY A 342 -23.81 14.73 -2.47
N VAL A 343 -23.25 13.72 -1.79
CA VAL A 343 -21.92 13.78 -1.17
C VAL A 343 -20.83 13.67 -2.24
N VAL A 344 -21.07 12.88 -3.28
CA VAL A 344 -20.25 12.78 -4.48
C VAL A 344 -21.11 13.06 -5.71
N TRP A 345 -20.50 13.52 -6.80
CA TRP A 345 -21.21 13.84 -8.05
C TRP A 345 -20.29 13.66 -9.25
N ASP A 346 -20.86 13.82 -10.46
CA ASP A 346 -20.16 13.62 -11.74
C ASP A 346 -19.44 12.26 -11.82
N LEU A 347 -20.13 11.18 -11.43
CA LEU A 347 -19.59 9.83 -11.54
C LEU A 347 -19.35 9.54 -13.02
N GLN A 348 -18.07 9.37 -13.35
CA GLN A 348 -17.63 9.11 -14.71
C GLN A 348 -18.07 7.71 -15.10
N GLN A 349 -18.88 7.62 -16.16
CA GLN A 349 -19.24 6.39 -16.81
C GLN A 349 -18.65 6.41 -18.22
N PRO A 350 -18.48 5.27 -18.89
CA PRO A 350 -18.19 5.26 -20.32
C PRO A 350 -19.23 6.12 -21.04
N LEU A 351 -18.79 6.82 -22.09
CA LEU A 351 -19.71 7.56 -22.97
C LEU A 351 -20.74 6.61 -23.62
N ASP A 352 -20.43 5.31 -23.66
CA ASP A 352 -21.24 4.24 -24.21
C ASP A 352 -22.27 3.77 -23.18
N LYS A 353 -23.25 4.64 -22.92
CA LYS A 353 -24.51 4.24 -22.31
C LYS A 353 -25.21 3.22 -23.23
N PHE A 354 -25.28 1.98 -22.74
CA PHE A 354 -26.15 0.86 -23.14
C PHE A 354 -25.83 0.14 -24.47
N PRO A 355 -25.79 -1.19 -24.42
CA PRO A 355 -26.84 -1.95 -25.09
C PRO A 355 -27.84 -2.41 -24.03
N VAL A 356 -29.11 -2.21 -24.36
CA VAL A 356 -30.25 -2.87 -23.72
C VAL A 356 -30.11 -4.38 -23.84
#